data_AF-A0A0Q4V8G9-F1
#
_entry.id   AF-A0A0Q4V8G9-F1
#
_cell.length_a   1.000
_cell.length_b   1.000
_cell.length_c   1.000
_cell.angle_alpha   90.00
_cell.angle_beta   90.00
_cell.angle_gamma   90.00
#
_symmetry.space_group_name_H-M   'P 1'
#
loop_
_entity.id
_entity.type
_entity.pdbx_description
1 polymer ?
#
loop_
_entity_poly.entity_id
_entity_poly.type
_entity_poly.pdbx_seq_one_letter_code
_entity_poly.pdbx_strand_id
1 'polypeptide(L)'
;MTPAQPRASVVGVHAGAGASTWALLLDLPEAQLTDEPTGPVVLVCRSTPAVLNAAKAVIHALGTAAVSAVLVVADAPGKPVPAAAREQRVLAGAVPVVPVPWLPRLRAVAEISPQLAGQLARPVQRVTKALLGAQSNKEKAE
;
A
#
# COMPACT_ATOMS: atom_id res chain seq x y z
N MET A 1 -16.50 -13.85 24.46
CA MET A 1 -16.51 -13.27 23.10
C MET A 1 -15.16 -12.58 22.93
N THR A 2 -14.18 -13.26 22.34
CA THR A 2 -12.84 -12.69 22.15
C THR A 2 -12.97 -11.48 21.20
N PRO A 3 -12.44 -10.29 21.53
CA PRO A 3 -12.49 -9.17 20.60
C PRO A 3 -11.82 -9.61 19.29
N ALA A 4 -12.53 -9.43 18.17
CA ALA A 4 -11.97 -9.73 16.86
C ALA A 4 -10.68 -8.91 16.71
N GLN A 5 -9.55 -9.56 16.48
CA GLN A 5 -8.30 -8.85 16.33
C GLN A 5 -8.44 -7.81 15.21
N PRO A 6 -7.90 -6.60 15.40
CA PRO A 6 -7.99 -5.55 14.40
C PRO A 6 -7.35 -6.01 13.10
N ARG A 7 -8.17 -6.21 12.07
CA ARG A 7 -7.73 -6.69 10.76
C ARG A 7 -7.01 -5.58 10.02
N ALA A 8 -5.90 -5.93 9.37
CA ALA A 8 -5.24 -5.00 8.47
C ALA A 8 -6.16 -4.65 7.30
N SER A 9 -6.01 -3.45 6.74
CA SER A 9 -6.82 -2.98 5.61
C SER A 9 -5.97 -2.36 4.51
N VAL A 10 -6.49 -2.40 3.29
CA VAL A 10 -5.90 -1.74 2.12
C VAL A 10 -6.67 -0.46 1.84
N VAL A 11 -5.96 0.66 1.73
CA VAL A 11 -6.57 1.99 1.50
C VAL A 11 -5.91 2.66 0.29
N GLY A 12 -6.75 3.14 -0.63
CA GLY A 12 -6.29 3.92 -1.78
C GLY A 12 -6.06 5.38 -1.39
N VAL A 13 -4.90 5.95 -1.74
CA VAL A 13 -4.60 7.37 -1.53
C VAL A 13 -5.42 8.28 -2.47
N HIS A 14 -5.91 7.74 -3.59
CA HIS A 14 -6.74 8.46 -4.55
C HIS A 14 -7.64 7.48 -5.33
N ALA A 15 -8.65 8.02 -6.02
CA ALA A 15 -9.47 7.25 -6.94
C ALA A 15 -8.61 6.62 -8.05
N GLY A 16 -8.76 5.32 -8.29
CA GLY A 16 -7.97 4.59 -9.28
C GLY A 16 -6.55 4.20 -8.83
N ALA A 17 -6.24 4.31 -7.52
CA ALA A 17 -4.99 3.77 -6.96
C ALA A 17 -4.86 2.24 -7.15
N GLY A 18 -5.99 1.55 -7.28
CA GLY A 18 -6.06 0.08 -7.41
C GLY A 18 -6.20 -0.64 -6.07
N ALA A 19 -6.70 0.03 -5.03
CA ALA A 19 -6.86 -0.53 -3.68
C ALA A 19 -7.64 -1.85 -3.69
N SER A 20 -8.79 -1.91 -4.38
CA SER A 20 -9.56 -3.15 -4.59
C SER A 20 -8.74 -4.31 -5.16
N THR A 21 -7.90 -4.06 -6.17
CA THR A 21 -7.02 -5.09 -6.75
C THR A 21 -6.02 -5.59 -5.73
N TRP A 22 -5.43 -4.70 -4.94
CA TRP A 22 -4.44 -5.07 -3.92
C TRP A 22 -5.06 -5.73 -2.70
N ALA A 23 -6.28 -5.33 -2.31
CA ALA A 23 -7.09 -5.99 -1.30
C ALA A 23 -7.30 -7.47 -1.65
N LEU A 24 -7.71 -7.75 -2.89
CA LEU A 24 -7.86 -9.12 -3.40
C LEU A 24 -6.52 -9.89 -3.44
N LEU A 25 -5.43 -9.26 -3.90
CA LEU A 25 -4.10 -9.90 -3.98
C LEU A 25 -3.50 -10.23 -2.60
N LEU A 26 -3.84 -9.44 -1.58
CA LEU A 26 -3.31 -9.58 -0.22
C LEU A 26 -4.25 -10.36 0.70
N ASP A 27 -5.44 -10.72 0.23
CA ASP A 27 -6.53 -11.29 1.04
C ASP A 27 -6.86 -10.41 2.27
N LEU A 28 -7.01 -9.10 2.01
CA LEU A 28 -7.32 -8.08 3.02
C LEU A 28 -8.59 -7.30 2.64
N PRO A 29 -9.34 -6.77 3.62
CA PRO A 29 -10.43 -5.84 3.34
C PRO A 29 -9.92 -4.54 2.74
N GLU A 30 -10.66 -4.00 1.77
CA GLU A 30 -10.53 -2.61 1.33
C GLU A 30 -11.27 -1.70 2.30
N ALA A 31 -10.64 -0.58 2.69
CA ALA A 31 -11.25 0.46 3.51
C ALA A 31 -11.16 1.82 2.82
N GLN A 32 -12.04 2.74 3.18
CA GLN A 32 -12.00 4.11 2.69
C GLN A 32 -11.03 4.94 3.53
N LEU A 33 -10.48 5.99 2.91
CA LEU A 33 -9.56 6.90 3.60
C LEU A 33 -10.23 7.66 4.76
N THR A 34 -11.56 7.81 4.71
CA THR A 34 -12.38 8.46 5.73
C THR A 34 -12.69 7.55 6.92
N ASP A 35 -12.43 6.25 6.80
CA ASP A 35 -12.73 5.29 7.86
C ASP A 35 -11.68 5.40 8.97
N GLU A 36 -12.12 5.27 10.22
CA GLU A 36 -11.18 5.17 11.33
C GLU A 36 -10.43 3.83 11.25
N PRO A 37 -9.09 3.83 11.16
CA PRO A 37 -8.33 2.61 11.02
C PRO A 37 -8.43 1.78 12.30
N THR A 38 -9.09 0.64 12.21
CA THR A 38 -9.18 -0.29 13.36
C THR A 38 -7.91 -1.11 13.52
N GLY A 39 -7.09 -1.25 12.47
CA GLY A 39 -5.85 -2.04 12.46
C GLY A 39 -4.77 -1.48 11.51
N PRO A 40 -3.71 -2.26 11.24
CA PRO A 40 -2.61 -1.82 10.38
C PRO A 40 -3.06 -1.51 8.95
N VAL A 41 -2.55 -0.42 8.37
CA VAL A 41 -2.97 0.07 7.05
C VAL A 41 -1.88 -0.17 6.00
N VAL A 42 -2.29 -0.69 4.83
CA VAL A 42 -1.48 -0.70 3.61
C VAL A 42 -2.02 0.36 2.66
N LEU A 43 -1.22 1.40 2.41
CA LEU A 43 -1.60 2.44 1.46
C LEU A 43 -1.23 2.04 0.03
N VAL A 44 -2.09 2.36 -0.93
CA VAL A 44 -1.83 2.15 -2.36
C VAL A 44 -1.87 3.50 -3.07
N CYS A 45 -0.86 3.80 -3.87
CA CYS A 45 -0.78 5.04 -4.63
C CYS A 45 -0.02 4.88 -5.95
N ARG A 46 -0.24 5.81 -6.89
CA ARG A 46 0.52 5.89 -8.15
C ARG A 46 1.80 6.71 -7.99
N SER A 47 2.82 6.40 -8.80
CA SER A 47 4.15 7.02 -8.76
C SER A 47 4.20 8.43 -9.40
N THR A 48 3.22 9.30 -9.15
CA THR A 48 3.24 10.69 -9.60
C THR A 48 3.61 11.62 -8.44
N PRO A 49 4.30 12.74 -8.67
CA PRO A 49 4.71 13.64 -7.57
C PRO A 49 3.53 14.12 -6.71
N ALA A 50 2.42 14.49 -7.35
CA ALA A 50 1.22 14.95 -6.65
C ALA A 50 0.64 13.86 -5.74
N VAL A 51 0.54 12.62 -6.24
CA VAL A 51 0.00 11.50 -5.46
C VAL A 51 0.95 11.07 -4.34
N LEU A 52 2.26 11.11 -4.55
CA LEU A 52 3.24 10.83 -3.50
C LEU A 52 3.21 11.89 -2.38
N ASN A 53 2.95 13.16 -2.73
CA ASN A 53 2.68 14.21 -1.74
C ASN A 53 1.38 13.95 -0.96
N ALA A 54 0.31 13.55 -1.65
CA ALA A 54 -0.94 13.17 -1.00
C ALA A 54 -0.73 11.97 -0.04
N ALA A 55 0.05 10.96 -0.46
CA ALA A 55 0.36 9.81 0.39
C ALA A 55 1.08 10.23 1.69
N LYS A 56 2.01 11.19 1.61
CA LYS A 56 2.67 11.75 2.80
C LYS A 56 1.69 12.47 3.72
N ALA A 57 0.73 13.23 3.17
CA ALA A 57 -0.31 13.88 3.96
C ALA A 57 -1.21 12.86 4.67
N VAL A 58 -1.57 11.77 3.99
CA VAL A 58 -2.32 10.65 4.57
C VAL A 58 -1.53 10.00 5.71
N ILE A 59 -0.25 9.69 5.51
CA ILE A 59 0.59 9.11 6.58
C ILE A 59 0.70 10.05 7.77
N HIS A 60 0.83 11.35 7.52
CA HIS A 60 0.86 12.34 8.58
C HIS A 60 -0.45 12.34 9.38
N ALA A 61 -1.61 12.24 8.72
CA ALA A 61 -2.91 12.20 9.38
C ALA A 61 -3.15 10.89 10.16
N LEU A 62 -2.75 9.74 9.62
CA LEU A 62 -2.91 8.43 10.26
C LEU A 62 -1.85 8.16 11.35
N GLY A 63 -0.69 8.79 11.25
CA GLY A 63 0.51 8.44 12.01
C GLY A 63 1.28 7.28 11.37
N THR A 64 2.62 7.34 11.44
CA THR A 64 3.50 6.33 10.84
C THR A 64 3.32 4.94 11.44
N ALA A 65 2.96 4.84 12.72
CA ALA A 65 2.73 3.57 13.41
C ALA A 65 1.49 2.81 12.89
N ALA A 66 0.51 3.51 12.33
CA ALA A 66 -0.66 2.88 11.72
C ALA A 66 -0.37 2.30 10.34
N VAL A 67 0.66 2.81 9.64
CA VAL A 67 0.94 2.46 8.24
C VAL A 67 2.04 1.40 8.14
N SER A 68 1.65 0.17 7.78
CA SER A 68 2.59 -0.95 7.64
C SER A 68 3.41 -0.90 6.37
N ALA A 69 2.82 -0.43 5.27
CA ALA A 69 3.51 -0.29 3.99
C ALA A 69 2.79 0.69 3.07
N VAL A 70 3.54 1.25 2.11
CA VAL A 70 2.99 1.96 0.96
C VAL A 70 3.38 1.22 -0.31
N LEU A 71 2.38 0.70 -1.02
CA LEU A 71 2.50 0.20 -2.38
C LEU A 71 2.52 1.38 -3.35
N VAL A 72 3.67 1.59 -4.00
CA VAL A 72 3.85 2.64 -5.01
C VAL A 72 3.82 1.98 -6.39
N VAL A 73 2.67 2.07 -7.05
CA VAL A 73 2.45 1.51 -8.38
C VAL A 73 2.91 2.49 -9.44
N ALA A 74 3.79 2.04 -10.33
CA ALA A 74 4.23 2.88 -11.43
C ALA A 74 3.03 3.37 -12.26
N ASP A 75 2.97 4.68 -12.48
CA ASP A 75 1.89 5.29 -13.27
C ASP A 75 2.06 4.99 -14.76
N ALA A 76 3.27 5.10 -15.27
CA ALA A 76 3.62 4.88 -16.68
C ALA A 76 4.82 3.91 -16.80
N PRO A 77 5.03 3.30 -17.99
CA PRO A 77 6.21 2.50 -18.23
C PRO A 77 7.49 3.34 -18.15
N GLY A 78 8.61 2.67 -17.84
CA GLY A 78 9.92 3.30 -17.80
C GLY A 78 10.33 3.81 -16.41
N LYS A 79 11.28 4.75 -16.40
CA LYS A 79 11.83 5.30 -15.15
C LYS A 79 10.92 6.41 -14.61
N PRO A 80 10.71 6.49 -13.28
CA PRO A 80 9.98 7.60 -12.69
C PRO A 80 10.70 8.92 -12.98
N VAL A 81 9.93 9.99 -13.17
CA VAL A 81 10.48 11.34 -13.29
C VAL A 81 11.25 11.71 -12.00
N PRO A 82 12.31 12.54 -12.09
CA PRO A 82 13.18 12.83 -10.93
C PRO A 82 12.41 13.31 -9.69
N ALA A 83 11.37 14.14 -9.89
CA ALA A 83 10.50 14.60 -8.81
C ALA A 83 9.79 13.44 -8.10
N ALA A 84 9.21 12.48 -8.84
CA ALA A 84 8.56 11.32 -8.25
C ALA A 84 9.55 10.41 -7.52
N ALA A 85 10.73 10.19 -8.10
CA ALA A 85 11.79 9.42 -7.46
C ALA A 85 12.25 10.06 -6.14
N ARG A 86 12.36 11.40 -6.10
CA ARG A 86 12.64 12.16 -4.89
C ARG A 86 11.55 11.96 -3.84
N GLU A 87 10.29 12.17 -4.19
CA GLU A 87 9.18 12.03 -3.24
C GLU A 87 9.04 10.61 -2.69
N GLN A 88 9.30 9.59 -3.52
CA GLN A 88 9.30 8.20 -3.09
C GLN A 88 10.43 7.89 -2.09
N ARG A 89 11.61 8.52 -2.23
CA ARG A 89 12.69 8.39 -1.22
C ARG A 89 12.32 9.05 0.10
N VAL A 90 11.69 10.22 0.07
CA VAL A 90 11.20 10.89 1.28
C VAL A 90 10.18 9.99 1.99
N LEU A 91 9.22 9.45 1.23
CA LEU A 91 8.22 8.51 1.74
C LEU A 91 8.86 7.27 2.39
N ALA A 92 9.88 6.69 1.74
CA ALA A 92 10.60 5.52 2.23
C ALA A 92 11.41 5.79 3.52
N GLY A 93 11.68 7.04 3.86
CA GLY A 93 12.29 7.41 5.13
C GLY A 93 11.33 7.34 6.33
N ALA A 94 10.01 7.37 6.08
CA ALA A 94 8.99 7.37 7.13
C ALA A 94 8.37 5.98 7.35
N VAL A 95 8.12 5.23 6.28
CA VAL A 95 7.42 3.94 6.30
C VAL A 95 7.97 3.01 5.22
N PRO A 96 7.79 1.67 5.35
CA PRO A 96 8.19 0.74 4.29
C PRO A 96 7.51 1.05 2.96
N VAL A 97 8.32 1.24 1.91
CA VAL A 97 7.82 1.46 0.54
C VAL A 97 8.07 0.23 -0.33
N VAL A 98 7.00 -0.26 -0.95
CA VAL A 98 7.03 -1.40 -1.89
C VAL A 98 6.76 -0.87 -3.31
N PRO A 99 7.81 -0.72 -4.14
CA PRO A 99 7.63 -0.33 -5.53
C PRO A 99 7.00 -1.49 -6.33
N VAL A 100 6.02 -1.16 -7.17
CA VAL A 100 5.38 -2.07 -8.10
C VAL A 100 5.64 -1.60 -9.53
N PRO A 101 6.11 -2.47 -10.43
CA PRO A 101 6.36 -2.10 -11.82
C PRO A 101 5.06 -1.71 -12.54
N TRP A 102 5.22 -1.02 -13.67
CA TRP A 102 4.08 -0.71 -14.52
C TRP A 102 3.62 -2.00 -15.20
N LEU A 103 2.35 -2.34 -14.97
CA LEU A 103 1.66 -3.42 -15.66
C LEU A 103 0.37 -2.84 -16.24
N PRO A 104 0.17 -2.84 -17.58
CA PRO A 104 -1.03 -2.27 -18.19
C PRO A 104 -2.31 -2.87 -17.62
N ARG A 105 -2.27 -4.18 -17.31
CA ARG A 105 -3.39 -4.92 -16.73
C ARG A 105 -3.88 -4.31 -15.41
N LEU A 106 -3.00 -3.74 -14.58
CA LEU A 106 -3.37 -3.09 -13.30
C LEU A 106 -4.20 -1.79 -13.45
N ARG A 107 -4.54 -1.36 -14.67
CA ARG A 107 -5.46 -0.23 -14.90
C ARG A 107 -6.91 -0.64 -15.10
N ALA A 108 -7.17 -1.90 -15.47
CA ALA A 108 -8.52 -2.40 -15.77
C ALA A 108 -8.61 -3.92 -15.51
N VAL A 109 -8.50 -4.32 -14.25
CA VAL A 109 -8.63 -5.73 -13.84
C VAL A 109 -10.06 -5.97 -13.35
N ALA A 110 -10.84 -6.79 -14.07
CA ALA A 110 -12.07 -7.37 -13.54
C ALA A 110 -11.77 -8.62 -12.68
N GLU A 111 -10.77 -9.41 -13.09
CA GLU A 111 -10.36 -10.65 -12.41
C GLU A 111 -8.84 -10.82 -12.40
N ILE A 112 -8.29 -11.34 -11.29
CA ILE A 112 -6.85 -11.59 -11.14
C ILE A 112 -6.51 -12.97 -11.69
N SER A 113 -6.00 -13.01 -12.93
CA SER A 113 -5.46 -14.25 -13.51
C SER A 113 -4.24 -14.78 -12.72
N PRO A 114 -3.98 -16.10 -12.70
CA PRO A 114 -2.78 -16.68 -12.08
C PRO A 114 -1.46 -16.09 -12.59
N GLN A 115 -1.40 -15.74 -13.89
CA GLN A 115 -0.22 -15.12 -14.50
C GLN A 115 0.05 -13.72 -13.93
N LEU A 116 -1.00 -12.91 -13.74
CA LEU A 116 -0.89 -11.59 -13.11
C LEU A 116 -0.48 -11.72 -11.64
N ALA A 117 -1.06 -12.67 -10.91
CA ALA A 117 -0.67 -12.95 -9.52
C ALA A 117 0.82 -13.34 -9.43
N GLY A 118 1.31 -14.19 -10.34
CA GLY A 118 2.72 -14.54 -10.44
C GLY A 118 3.65 -13.35 -10.68
N GLN A 119 3.26 -12.41 -11.55
CA GLN A 119 4.02 -11.17 -11.80
C GLN A 119 4.07 -10.24 -10.58
N LEU A 120 3.08 -10.35 -9.68
CA LEU A 120 2.92 -9.52 -8.49
C LEU A 120 3.33 -10.20 -7.19
N ALA A 121 3.78 -11.45 -7.24
CA ALA A 121 4.15 -12.24 -6.07
C ALA A 121 5.21 -11.55 -5.20
N ARG A 122 6.22 -10.91 -5.82
CA ARG A 122 7.27 -10.19 -5.08
C ARG A 122 6.73 -8.98 -4.30
N PRO A 123 5.99 -8.04 -4.91
CA PRO A 123 5.28 -7.00 -4.16
C PRO A 123 4.40 -7.54 -3.02
N VAL A 124 3.59 -8.57 -3.28
CA VAL A 124 2.73 -9.21 -2.28
C VAL A 124 3.55 -9.69 -1.08
N GLN A 125 4.59 -10.50 -1.33
CA GLN A 125 5.48 -11.01 -0.29
C GLN A 125 6.13 -9.89 0.56
N ARG A 126 6.52 -8.79 -0.08
CA ARG A 126 7.12 -7.65 0.64
C ARG A 126 6.13 -6.95 1.55
N VAL A 127 4.88 -6.80 1.14
CA VAL A 127 3.81 -6.23 1.98
C VAL A 127 3.47 -7.17 3.12
N THR A 128 3.29 -8.46 2.85
CA THR A 128 3.03 -9.47 3.89
C THR A 128 4.13 -9.46 4.95
N LYS A 129 5.40 -9.39 4.54
CA LYS A 129 6.53 -9.28 5.48
C LYS A 129 6.47 -8.00 6.32
N ALA A 130 6.10 -6.86 5.71
CA ALA A 130 5.98 -5.59 6.42
C ALA A 130 4.84 -5.62 7.45
N LEU A 131 3.70 -6.23 7.11
CA LEU A 131 2.57 -6.43 8.01
C LEU A 131 2.95 -7.29 9.22
N LEU A 132 3.64 -8.41 9.00
CA LEU A 132 4.12 -9.28 10.09
C LEU A 132 5.12 -8.56 11.00
N GLY A 133 6.04 -7.78 10.42
CA GLY A 133 6.99 -6.98 11.19
C GLY A 133 6.31 -5.89 12.05
N ALA A 134 5.25 -5.27 11.53
CA ALA A 134 4.48 -4.27 12.27
C ALA A 134 3.73 -4.88 13.45
N GLN A 135 3.16 -6.09 13.29
CA GLN A 135 2.46 -6.81 14.36
C GLN A 135 3.40 -7.17 15.51
N SER A 136 4.59 -7.71 15.20
CA SER A 136 5.59 -8.07 16.23
C SER A 136 6.13 -6.86 17.01
N ASN A 137 6.11 -5.66 16.42
CA ASN A 137 6.54 -4.44 17.12
C ASN A 137 5.45 -3.92 18.08
N LYS A 138 4.17 -4.16 17.77
CA LYS A 138 3.04 -3.78 18.62
C LYS A 138 2.96 -4.66 19.87
N GLU A 139 3.15 -5.97 19.73
CA GLU A 139 3.18 -6.94 20.85
C GLU A 139 4.33 -6.71 21.85
N LYS A 140 5.40 -5.99 21.45
CA LYS A 140 6.54 -5.67 22.33
C LYS A 140 6.44 -4.32 23.03
N ALA A 141 5.52 -3.46 22.58
CA ALA A 141 5.34 -2.11 23.10
C ALA A 141 4.20 -2.02 24.14
N GLU A 142 3.48 -3.12 24.35
CA GLU A 142 2.42 -3.31 25.34
C GLU A 142 2.95 -4.17 26.51
#